data_AF-A0AAU3PYD8-F1
#
_entry.id   AF-A0AAU3PYD8-F1
#
_cell.length_a   1.000
_cell.length_b   1.000
_cell.length_c   1.000
_cell.angle_alpha   90.00
_cell.angle_beta   90.00
_cell.angle_gamma   90.00
#
_symmetry.space_group_name_H-M   'P 1'
#
loop_
_entity.id
_entity.type
_entity.pdbx_description
1 polymer ?
#
loop_
_entity_poly.entity_id
_entity_poly.type
_entity_poly.pdbx_seq_one_letter_code
_entity_poly.pdbx_strand_id
1 'polypeptide(L)'
;MSRFLDPEGKRFGVPTWPWRLAPQHLRTRRQLANDGRRPASEREGQVLRSRGGDRGPLRADLYDAESAVPKREPTEAQLEALKLARWQRSVNAAERRGIDTAEMREVILQARADIAARRANRRDQRPEQGRERSR
;
A
#
# COMPACT_ATOMS: atom_id res chain seq x y z
N MET A 1 -35.91 2.58 7.05
CA MET A 1 -34.62 1.84 7.08
C MET A 1 -33.81 2.18 5.85
N SER A 2 -32.49 2.36 5.98
CA SER A 2 -31.62 2.65 4.82
C SER A 2 -31.58 1.45 3.87
N ARG A 3 -31.66 1.69 2.56
CA ARG A 3 -31.71 0.64 1.52
C ARG A 3 -30.50 -0.31 1.47
N PHE A 4 -29.43 0.03 2.19
CA PHE A 4 -28.17 -0.71 2.25
C PHE A 4 -27.99 -1.49 3.56
N LEU A 5 -28.97 -1.50 4.45
CA LEU A 5 -28.87 -2.29 5.67
C LEU A 5 -29.17 -3.75 5.36
N ASP A 6 -28.14 -4.59 5.41
CA ASP A 6 -28.17 -6.04 5.20
C ASP A 6 -27.06 -6.72 6.03
N PRO A 7 -27.17 -6.75 7.36
CA PRO A 7 -26.14 -7.33 8.24
C PRO A 7 -25.89 -8.83 7.97
N GLU A 8 -26.91 -9.57 7.51
CA GLU A 8 -26.80 -10.99 7.20
C GLU A 8 -26.24 -11.26 5.80
N GLY A 9 -26.06 -10.23 4.96
CA GLY A 9 -25.55 -10.36 3.61
C GLY A 9 -26.48 -11.08 2.63
N LYS A 10 -27.78 -11.17 2.92
CA LYS A 10 -28.76 -11.90 2.10
C LYS A 10 -28.99 -11.23 0.73
N ARG A 11 -28.84 -9.91 0.66
CA ARG A 11 -29.08 -9.11 -0.55
C ARG A 11 -27.80 -8.84 -1.33
N PHE A 12 -26.69 -8.58 -0.62
CA PHE A 12 -25.44 -8.16 -1.25
C PHE A 12 -24.33 -9.22 -1.23
N GLY A 13 -24.61 -10.42 -0.69
CA GLY A 13 -23.69 -11.56 -0.60
C GLY A 13 -22.63 -11.43 0.50
N VAL A 14 -22.52 -10.26 1.14
CA VAL A 14 -21.67 -9.98 2.30
C VAL A 14 -22.41 -9.04 3.25
N PRO A 15 -22.14 -9.11 4.56
CA PRO A 15 -22.63 -8.13 5.52
C PRO A 15 -22.42 -6.70 5.01
N THR A 16 -23.52 -5.96 4.91
CA THR A 16 -23.53 -4.63 4.31
C THR A 16 -24.22 -3.64 5.23
N TRP A 17 -23.53 -2.53 5.51
CA TRP A 17 -24.07 -1.46 6.33
C TRP A 17 -24.18 -0.15 5.55
N PRO A 18 -25.14 0.70 5.89
CA PRO A 18 -25.15 2.09 5.46
C PRO A 18 -23.95 2.84 6.04
N TRP A 19 -23.62 3.99 5.43
CA TRP A 19 -22.61 4.90 5.95
C TRP A 19 -22.83 5.21 7.45
N ARG A 20 -21.76 5.06 8.26
CA ARG A 20 -21.73 5.25 9.72
C ARG A 20 -22.52 4.24 10.57
N LEU A 21 -23.01 3.14 9.99
CA LEU A 21 -23.74 2.09 10.72
C LEU A 21 -22.99 0.74 10.80
N ALA A 22 -21.73 0.69 10.37
CA ALA A 22 -20.91 -0.50 10.52
C ALA A 22 -20.52 -0.72 12.00
N PRO A 23 -20.47 -1.98 12.48
CA PRO A 23 -19.94 -2.33 13.79
C PRO A 23 -18.50 -1.82 14.01
N GLN A 24 -18.16 -1.50 15.27
CA GLN A 24 -16.90 -0.85 15.61
C GLN A 24 -15.64 -1.71 15.40
N HIS A 25 -15.77 -3.04 15.49
CA HIS A 25 -14.69 -4.00 15.21
C HIS A 25 -14.36 -4.06 13.72
N LEU A 26 -15.28 -3.66 12.85
CA LEU A 26 -15.06 -3.61 11.41
C LEU A 26 -14.49 -2.25 11.00
N ARG A 27 -13.29 -2.27 10.43
CA ARG A 27 -12.58 -1.07 9.98
C ARG A 27 -12.21 -1.14 8.51
N THR A 28 -12.17 0.02 7.88
CA THR A 28 -11.64 0.13 6.52
C THR A 28 -10.12 -0.08 6.51
N ARG A 29 -9.58 -0.51 5.37
CA ARG A 29 -8.13 -0.66 5.16
C ARG A 29 -7.33 0.60 5.52
N ARG A 30 -7.89 1.79 5.27
CA ARG A 30 -7.26 3.07 5.60
C ARG A 30 -7.24 3.36 7.10
N GLN A 31 -8.32 3.02 7.81
CA GLN A 31 -8.36 3.14 9.27
C GLN A 31 -7.33 2.20 9.92
N LEU A 32 -7.28 0.93 9.49
CA LEU A 32 -6.26 -0.01 9.97
C LEU A 32 -4.83 0.48 9.70
N ALA A 33 -4.58 1.05 8.52
CA ALA A 33 -3.26 1.58 8.19
C ALA A 33 -2.85 2.76 9.07
N ASN A 34 -3.79 3.60 9.51
CA ASN A 34 -3.53 4.67 10.48
C ASN A 34 -3.17 4.12 11.86
N ASP A 35 -3.70 2.94 12.21
CA ASP A 35 -3.40 2.22 13.44
C ASP A 35 -2.11 1.36 13.33
N GLY A 36 -1.34 1.49 12.25
CA GLY A 36 -0.14 0.68 12.02
C GLY A 36 -0.44 -0.79 11.72
N ARG A 37 -1.69 -1.13 11.37
CA ARG A 37 -2.15 -2.49 11.06
C ARG A 37 -2.45 -2.67 9.58
N ARG A 38 -2.53 -3.93 9.16
CA ARG A 38 -3.01 -4.35 7.84
C ARG A 38 -4.01 -5.49 8.00
N PRO A 39 -4.95 -5.66 7.04
CA PRO A 39 -5.83 -6.81 7.06
C PRO A 39 -5.02 -8.11 6.95
N ALA A 40 -5.44 -9.12 7.71
CA ALA A 40 -4.92 -10.48 7.65
C ALA A 40 -5.77 -11.39 6.75
N SER A 41 -7.07 -11.13 6.71
CA SER A 41 -8.10 -11.87 5.98
C SER A 41 -8.65 -11.10 4.78
N GLU A 42 -9.52 -11.76 4.02
CA GLU A 42 -10.38 -11.10 3.03
C GLU A 42 -11.38 -10.15 3.71
N ARG A 43 -12.11 -9.37 2.91
CA ARG A 43 -13.13 -8.45 3.43
C ARG A 43 -14.25 -9.25 4.13
N GLU A 44 -14.66 -8.79 5.31
CA GLU A 44 -15.75 -9.43 6.08
C GLU A 44 -17.10 -8.74 5.85
N GLY A 45 -17.08 -7.55 5.25
CA GLY A 45 -18.27 -6.86 4.84
C GLY A 45 -17.95 -5.59 4.08
N GLN A 46 -18.95 -4.75 3.92
CA GLN A 46 -18.80 -3.49 3.20
C GLN A 46 -19.74 -2.41 3.74
N VAL A 47 -19.37 -1.16 3.48
CA VAL A 47 -20.26 -0.01 3.62
C VAL A 47 -20.68 0.46 2.24
N LEU A 48 -21.98 0.65 2.06
CA LEU A 48 -22.54 1.27 0.85
C LEU A 48 -23.13 2.65 1.18
N ARG A 49 -22.82 3.62 0.33
CA ARG A 49 -23.40 4.97 0.39
C ARG A 49 -24.00 5.32 -0.96
N SER A 50 -25.22 5.87 -0.94
CA SER A 50 -25.87 6.35 -2.16
C SER A 50 -25.02 7.44 -2.79
N ARG A 51 -24.90 7.38 -4.11
CA ARG A 51 -24.29 8.44 -4.90
C ARG A 51 -25.30 8.90 -5.93
N GLY A 52 -25.37 10.21 -6.15
CA GLY A 52 -26.25 10.78 -7.17
C GLY A 52 -25.78 10.46 -8.60
N GLY A 53 -26.73 10.56 -9.53
CA GLY A 53 -26.54 10.28 -10.97
C GLY A 53 -26.49 8.79 -11.30
N ASP A 54 -26.11 8.47 -12.53
CA ASP A 54 -26.15 7.10 -13.08
C ASP A 54 -25.02 6.20 -12.59
N ARG A 55 -24.13 6.73 -11.76
CA ARG A 55 -22.98 5.98 -11.30
C ARG A 55 -23.33 5.23 -10.01
N GLY A 56 -22.93 3.96 -9.92
CA GLY A 56 -23.20 3.09 -8.77
C GLY A 56 -22.79 3.64 -7.39
N PRO A 57 -23.28 3.02 -6.30
CA PRO A 57 -23.04 3.46 -4.93
C PRO A 57 -21.54 3.47 -4.59
N LEU A 58 -21.16 4.35 -3.68
CA LEU A 58 -19.82 4.31 -3.10
C LEU A 58 -19.72 3.07 -2.20
N ARG A 59 -18.61 2.36 -2.32
CA ARG A 59 -18.29 1.16 -1.54
C ARG A 59 -17.01 1.39 -0.73
N ALA A 60 -17.01 0.92 0.51
CA ALA A 60 -15.79 0.75 1.30
C ALA A 60 -15.78 -0.66 1.89
N ASP A 61 -14.74 -1.43 1.60
CA ASP A 61 -14.58 -2.77 2.18
C ASP A 61 -14.17 -2.66 3.64
N LEU A 62 -14.73 -3.57 4.44
CA LEU A 62 -14.51 -3.68 5.86
C LEU A 62 -13.74 -4.95 6.19
N TYR A 63 -12.87 -4.82 7.18
CA TYR A 63 -12.03 -5.90 7.70
C TYR A 63 -12.15 -5.89 9.21
N ASP A 64 -12.04 -7.07 9.81
CA ASP A 64 -11.97 -7.17 11.26
C ASP A 64 -10.64 -6.59 11.80
N ALA A 65 -10.77 -5.72 12.79
CA ALA A 65 -9.66 -5.07 13.47
C ALA A 65 -8.97 -5.97 14.50
N GLU A 66 -9.69 -6.97 15.04
CA GLU A 66 -9.17 -7.90 16.04
C GLU A 66 -8.20 -8.90 15.42
N SER A 67 -8.52 -9.41 14.23
CA SER A 67 -7.62 -10.25 13.42
C SER A 67 -6.55 -9.47 12.63
N ALA A 68 -6.59 -8.13 12.63
CA ALA A 68 -5.63 -7.32 11.88
C ALA A 68 -4.21 -7.43 12.45
N VAL A 69 -3.24 -7.64 11.57
CA VAL A 69 -1.84 -7.87 11.93
C VAL A 69 -1.00 -6.60 11.77
N PRO A 70 0.15 -6.49 12.46
CA PRO A 70 1.06 -5.37 12.25
C PRO A 70 1.44 -5.18 10.79
N LYS A 71 1.44 -3.92 10.35
CA LYS A 71 1.92 -3.56 9.03
C LYS A 71 3.43 -3.80 8.97
N ARG A 72 3.88 -4.42 7.88
CA ARG A 72 5.33 -4.62 7.66
C ARG A 72 5.96 -3.29 7.29
N GLU A 73 6.96 -2.89 8.06
CA GLU A 73 7.77 -1.72 7.72
C GLU A 73 8.75 -2.06 6.59
N PRO A 74 8.80 -1.24 5.53
CA PRO A 74 9.75 -1.43 4.45
C PRO A 74 11.17 -1.14 4.94
N THR A 75 12.12 -1.94 4.49
CA THR A 75 13.54 -1.69 4.70
C THR A 75 13.99 -0.43 3.93
N GLU A 76 15.10 0.18 4.35
CA GLU A 76 15.71 1.31 3.65
C GLU A 76 15.91 1.04 2.15
N ALA A 77 16.43 -0.14 1.80
CA ALA A 77 16.64 -0.53 0.40
C ALA A 77 15.32 -0.62 -0.40
N GLN A 78 14.23 -1.06 0.22
CA GLN A 78 12.91 -1.09 -0.41
C GLN A 78 12.36 0.33 -0.63
N LEU A 79 12.55 1.23 0.34
CA LEU A 79 12.16 2.63 0.21
C LEU A 79 12.92 3.33 -0.94
N GLU A 80 14.23 3.09 -1.05
CA GLU A 80 15.05 3.57 -2.17
C GLU A 80 14.52 3.08 -3.52
N ALA A 81 14.23 1.78 -3.63
CA ALA A 81 13.70 1.19 -4.85
C ALA A 81 12.33 1.80 -5.24
N LEU A 82 11.46 2.02 -4.26
CA LEU A 82 10.15 2.66 -4.47
C LEU A 82 10.30 4.12 -4.93
N LYS A 83 11.28 4.86 -4.38
CA LYS A 83 11.58 6.24 -4.78
C LYS A 83 12.03 6.30 -6.24
N LEU A 84 12.98 5.46 -6.64
CA LEU A 84 13.43 5.35 -8.04
C LEU A 84 12.27 4.97 -8.97
N ALA A 85 11.45 3.98 -8.59
CA ALA A 85 10.31 3.56 -9.39
C ALA A 85 9.26 4.68 -9.54
N ARG A 86 9.03 5.49 -8.50
CA ARG A 86 8.14 6.66 -8.58
C ARG A 86 8.69 7.70 -9.55
N TRP A 87 9.99 8.01 -9.49
CA TRP A 87 10.62 8.95 -10.43
C TRP A 87 10.53 8.46 -11.87
N GLN A 88 10.82 7.18 -12.12
CA GLN A 88 10.68 6.59 -13.46
C GLN A 88 9.24 6.73 -13.99
N ARG A 89 8.22 6.43 -13.16
CA ARG A 89 6.82 6.61 -13.57
C ARG A 89 6.48 8.06 -13.91
N SER A 90 7.07 9.03 -13.19
CA SER A 90 6.87 10.46 -13.44
C SER A 90 7.48 10.87 -14.78
N VAL A 91 8.72 10.46 -15.05
CA VAL A 91 9.41 10.67 -16.33
C VAL A 91 8.59 10.12 -17.49
N ASN A 92 8.18 8.85 -17.39
CA ASN A 92 7.36 8.22 -18.44
C ASN A 92 6.01 8.92 -18.64
N ALA A 93 5.47 9.59 -17.62
CA ALA A 93 4.22 10.36 -17.74
C ALA A 93 4.45 11.71 -18.41
N ALA A 94 5.59 12.36 -18.17
CA ALA A 94 5.99 13.60 -18.81
C ALA A 94 6.31 13.39 -20.30
N GLU A 95 7.04 12.33 -20.65
CA GLU A 95 7.33 11.96 -22.05
C GLU A 95 6.05 11.71 -22.86
N ARG A 96 5.07 11.01 -22.27
CA ARG A 96 3.74 10.80 -22.89
C ARG A 96 2.99 12.11 -23.17
N ARG A 97 3.36 13.20 -22.50
CA ARG A 97 2.80 14.53 -22.71
C ARG A 97 3.69 15.42 -23.58
N GLY A 98 4.77 14.87 -24.17
CA GLY A 98 5.72 15.60 -25.01
C GLY A 98 6.61 16.57 -24.22
N ILE A 99 6.75 16.38 -22.91
CA ILE A 99 7.62 17.20 -22.07
C ILE A 99 9.03 16.61 -22.15
N ASP A 100 10.05 17.46 -22.31
CA ASP A 100 11.45 17.04 -22.23
C ASP A 100 11.80 16.55 -20.81
N THR A 101 12.50 15.43 -20.74
CA THR A 101 12.85 14.74 -19.49
C THR A 101 14.31 14.32 -19.43
N ALA A 102 15.18 14.85 -20.30
CA ALA A 102 16.60 14.51 -20.32
C ALA A 102 17.25 14.64 -18.93
N GLU A 103 17.11 15.81 -18.31
CA GLU A 103 17.62 16.07 -16.96
C GLU A 103 17.01 15.15 -15.90
N MET A 104 15.70 14.86 -15.99
CA MET A 104 15.04 13.97 -15.04
C MET A 104 15.59 12.53 -15.12
N ARG A 105 15.93 12.08 -16.33
CA ARG A 105 16.57 10.76 -16.56
C ARG A 105 17.98 10.75 -15.98
N GLU A 106 18.75 11.81 -16.18
CA GLU A 106 20.09 11.95 -15.60
C GLU A 106 20.06 11.89 -14.07
N VAL A 107 19.12 12.60 -13.43
CA VAL A 107 18.93 12.53 -11.97
C VAL A 107 18.66 11.09 -11.50
N ILE A 108 17.84 10.33 -12.22
CA ILE A 108 17.57 8.93 -11.88
C ILE A 108 18.82 8.07 -12.04
N LEU A 109 19.61 8.28 -13.10
CA LEU A 109 20.85 7.55 -13.34
C LEU A 109 21.89 7.85 -12.27
N GLN A 110 22.08 9.12 -11.92
CA GLN A 110 22.98 9.53 -10.85
C GLN A 110 22.57 8.90 -9.51
N ALA A 111 21.29 8.97 -9.16
CA ALA A 111 20.81 8.37 -7.91
C ALA A 111 21.03 6.84 -7.87
N ARG A 112 20.92 6.14 -9.01
CA ARG A 112 21.25 4.71 -9.10
C ARG A 112 22.74 4.46 -8.86
N ALA A 113 23.62 5.27 -9.47
CA ALA A 113 25.05 5.18 -9.27
C ALA A 113 25.44 5.42 -7.80
N ASP A 114 24.87 6.45 -7.17
CA ASP A 114 25.10 6.76 -5.75
C ASP A 114 24.66 5.63 -4.82
N ILE A 115 23.50 5.03 -5.08
CA ILE A 115 23.02 3.85 -4.36
C ILE A 115 23.99 2.67 -4.53
N ALA A 116 24.49 2.43 -5.74
CA ALA A 116 25.43 1.35 -6.01
C ALA A 116 26.77 1.57 -5.29
N ALA A 117 27.32 2.79 -5.35
CA ALA A 117 28.55 3.17 -4.66
C ALA A 117 28.44 3.00 -3.14
N ARG A 118 27.34 3.48 -2.54
CA ARG A 118 27.08 3.30 -1.09
C ARG A 118 27.02 1.82 -0.69
N ARG A 119 26.43 0.96 -1.53
CA ARG A 119 26.32 -0.49 -1.27
C ARG A 119 27.65 -1.21 -1.45
N ALA A 120 28.48 -0.82 -2.41
CA ALA A 120 29.83 -1.34 -2.60
C ALA A 120 30.69 -1.04 -1.37
N ASN A 121 30.74 0.23 -0.94
CA ASN A 121 31.49 0.63 0.25
C ASN A 121 31.06 -0.13 1.52
N ARG A 122 29.74 -0.33 1.71
CA ARG A 122 29.22 -1.14 2.83
C ARG A 122 29.67 -2.61 2.78
N ARG A 123 29.88 -3.19 1.59
CA ARG A 123 30.39 -4.56 1.44
C ARG A 123 31.87 -4.63 1.79
N ASP A 124 32.66 -3.68 1.31
CA ASP A 124 34.12 -3.66 1.51
C ASP A 124 34.49 -3.41 2.99
N GLN A 125 33.68 -2.64 3.72
CA GLN A 125 33.86 -2.39 5.15
C GLN A 125 33.39 -3.55 6.06
N ARG A 126 32.82 -4.63 5.51
CA ARG A 126 32.31 -5.73 6.32
C ARG A 126 33.50 -6.61 6.75
N PRO A 127 33.81 -6.72 8.05
CA PRO A 127 34.96 -7.51 8.49
C PRO A 127 34.79 -8.98 8.06
N GLU A 128 35.88 -9.61 7.61
CA GLU A 128 35.94 -11.05 7.36
C GLU A 128 35.79 -11.82 8.68
N GLN A 129 34.57 -11.90 9.21
CA GLN A 129 34.27 -12.90 10.23
C GLN A 129 34.21 -14.24 9.51
N GLY A 130 35.36 -14.91 9.52
CA GLY A 130 35.52 -16.28 9.06
C GLY A 130 34.42 -17.15 9.64
N ARG A 131 33.69 -17.84 8.76
CA ARG A 131 32.88 -18.99 9.16
C ARG A 131 33.86 -20.07 9.62
N GLU A 132 34.30 -20.02 10.87
CA GLU A 132 34.83 -21.20 11.54
C GLU A 132 33.68 -22.21 11.61
N ARG A 133 33.67 -23.12 10.63
CA ARG A 133 32.87 -24.33 10.71
C ARG A 133 33.57 -25.19 11.76
N SER A 134 33.08 -25.17 13.00
CA SER A 134 33.43 -26.19 13.98
C SER A 134 33.13 -27.56 13.37
N ARG A 135 34.19 -28.37 13.22
CA ARG A 135 34.12 -29.79 12.87
C ARG A 135 33.74 -30.61 14.07
#